data_AF-A0A563D871-F1
#
_entry.id   AF-A0A563D871-F1
#
_cell.length_a   1.000
_cell.length_b   1.000
_cell.length_c   1.000
_cell.angle_alpha   90.00
_cell.angle_beta   90.00
_cell.angle_gamma   90.00
#
_symmetry.space_group_name_H-M   'P 1'
#
loop_
_entity.id
_entity.type
_entity.pdbx_description
1 polymer ?
#
loop_
_entity_poly.entity_id
_entity_poly.type
_entity_poly.pdbx_seq_one_letter_code
_entity_poly.pdbx_strand_id
1 'polypeptide(L)'
;MSFIGRLIDKDKVKELTDKYKLIRPGFDDNHSLDSHMVAMAYSKEDDAICVSVQSQQGVSLNGQLPAGGIPRINVLIWKGFNIRIDLYESFMGLNVEEFNSGHGQIKEFMLVARRIIAPTELKSEKEKIAQLAEEGSLALHQVTLLPRDSQKKSSFKGIDITFMNKDEVWKY
;
A
#
# COMPACT_ATOMS: atom_id res chain seq x y z
N MET A 1 -18.25 -5.79 0.93
CA MET A 1 -17.66 -6.93 0.20
C MET A 1 -16.31 -6.45 -0.26
N SER A 2 -15.25 -6.94 0.36
CA SER A 2 -13.95 -6.28 0.30
C SER A 2 -12.86 -7.32 0.48
N PHE A 3 -11.67 -6.98 0.03
CA PHE A 3 -10.44 -7.67 0.38
C PHE A 3 -10.42 -8.11 1.86
N ILE A 4 -9.92 -9.32 2.10
CA ILE A 4 -9.69 -9.87 3.44
C ILE A 4 -8.19 -9.84 3.70
N GLY A 5 -7.79 -9.05 4.70
CA GLY A 5 -6.41 -8.97 5.15
C GLY A 5 -6.02 -10.12 6.08
N ARG A 6 -4.75 -10.52 6.05
CA ARG A 6 -4.12 -11.42 7.03
C ARG A 6 -2.61 -11.20 7.11
N LEU A 7 -2.02 -11.51 8.26
CA LEU A 7 -0.57 -11.63 8.38
C LEU A 7 -0.07 -12.84 7.58
N ILE A 8 1.17 -12.75 7.09
CA ILE A 8 1.81 -13.81 6.31
C ILE A 8 3.20 -14.11 6.83
N ASP A 9 3.65 -15.34 6.62
CA ASP A 9 4.98 -15.81 6.99
C ASP A 9 5.99 -15.64 5.84
N LYS A 10 7.26 -15.96 6.14
CA LYS A 10 8.36 -15.82 5.18
C LYS A 10 8.22 -16.73 3.96
N ASP A 11 7.63 -17.92 4.13
CA ASP A 11 7.43 -18.87 3.03
C ASP A 11 6.41 -18.31 2.04
N LYS A 12 5.34 -17.69 2.54
CA LYS A 12 4.35 -17.01 1.70
C LYS A 12 4.94 -15.79 0.99
N VAL A 13 5.78 -15.00 1.67
CA VAL A 13 6.49 -13.89 1.03
C VAL A 13 7.34 -14.39 -0.13
N LYS A 14 8.10 -15.48 0.07
CA LYS A 14 8.91 -16.09 -0.98
C LYS A 14 8.06 -16.57 -2.15
N GLU A 15 6.97 -17.28 -1.88
CA GLU A 15 6.04 -17.75 -2.92
C GLU A 15 5.52 -16.58 -3.78
N LEU A 16 5.07 -15.49 -3.16
CA LEU A 16 4.55 -14.33 -3.88
C LEU A 16 5.64 -13.61 -4.67
N THR A 17 6.82 -13.47 -4.08
CA THR A 17 7.97 -12.82 -4.72
C THR A 17 8.40 -13.58 -5.97
N ASP A 18 8.58 -14.90 -5.86
CA ASP A 18 9.03 -15.74 -6.97
C ASP A 18 7.96 -15.81 -8.07
N LYS A 19 6.68 -15.99 -7.69
CA LYS A 19 5.57 -16.13 -8.65
C LYS A 19 5.30 -14.86 -9.44
N TYR A 20 5.33 -13.70 -8.78
CA TYR A 20 4.94 -12.43 -9.39
C TYR A 20 6.12 -11.50 -9.69
N LYS A 21 7.36 -11.98 -9.50
CA LYS A 21 8.62 -11.24 -9.72
C LYS A 21 8.59 -9.87 -9.03
N LEU A 22 8.15 -9.87 -7.77
CA LEU A 22 8.02 -8.65 -6.97
C LEU A 22 9.40 -8.12 -6.62
N ILE A 23 9.58 -6.81 -6.77
CA ILE A 23 10.82 -6.13 -6.41
C ILE A 23 10.50 -4.92 -5.54
N ARG A 24 11.51 -4.47 -4.78
CA ARG A 24 11.45 -3.19 -4.07
C ARG A 24 12.06 -2.10 -4.96
N PRO A 25 11.27 -1.11 -5.41
CA PRO A 25 11.81 -0.03 -6.24
C PRO A 25 12.94 0.76 -5.56
N GLY A 26 13.96 1.10 -6.33
CA GLY A 26 15.06 1.98 -5.90
C GLY A 26 16.16 1.31 -5.05
N PHE A 27 16.14 -0.01 -4.90
CA PHE A 27 17.21 -0.76 -4.24
C PHE A 27 17.63 -1.95 -5.12
N ASP A 28 18.90 -1.97 -5.53
CA ASP A 28 19.53 -3.10 -6.21
C ASP A 28 19.82 -4.18 -5.15
N ASP A 29 18.97 -5.20 -5.09
CA ASP A 29 19.16 -6.53 -4.49
C ASP A 29 20.06 -6.66 -3.24
N ASN A 30 19.41 -6.81 -2.07
CA ASN A 30 19.79 -7.70 -0.95
C ASN A 30 18.93 -7.48 0.31
N HIS A 31 18.08 -6.46 0.33
CA HIS A 31 17.11 -6.30 1.41
C HIS A 31 15.91 -7.21 1.16
N SER A 32 15.74 -8.19 2.02
CA SER A 32 14.67 -9.17 1.92
C SER A 32 13.30 -8.50 2.08
N LEU A 33 12.41 -8.77 1.13
CA LEU A 33 11.01 -8.32 1.17
C LEU A 33 10.27 -8.83 2.41
N ASP A 34 10.79 -9.85 3.10
CA ASP A 34 10.22 -10.42 4.33
C ASP A 34 10.03 -9.38 5.44
N SER A 35 10.90 -8.38 5.52
CA SER A 35 10.83 -7.30 6.50
C SER A 35 9.75 -6.25 6.19
N HIS A 36 9.29 -6.18 4.93
CA HIS A 36 8.31 -5.21 4.46
C HIS A 36 6.93 -5.84 4.21
N MET A 37 6.92 -7.08 3.74
CA MET A 37 5.73 -7.83 3.35
C MET A 37 5.21 -8.67 4.51
N VAL A 38 4.72 -8.00 5.55
CA VAL A 38 4.24 -8.65 6.79
C VAL A 38 2.79 -9.12 6.71
N ALA A 39 2.04 -8.63 5.73
CA ALA A 39 0.63 -8.92 5.54
C ALA A 39 0.28 -8.99 4.05
N MET A 40 -0.83 -9.64 3.76
CA MET A 40 -1.48 -9.61 2.45
C MET A 40 -2.97 -9.31 2.63
N ALA A 41 -3.58 -8.72 1.63
CA ALA A 41 -5.02 -8.65 1.48
C ALA A 41 -5.43 -9.38 0.20
N TYR A 42 -6.51 -10.16 0.25
CA TYR A 42 -6.97 -10.96 -0.89
C TYR A 42 -8.45 -10.75 -1.17
N SER A 43 -8.81 -10.52 -2.43
CA SER A 43 -10.18 -10.61 -2.94
C SER A 43 -10.33 -11.91 -3.73
N LYS A 44 -11.19 -12.82 -3.25
CA LYS A 44 -11.53 -14.06 -3.96
C LYS A 44 -12.37 -13.81 -5.21
N GLU A 45 -13.24 -12.80 -5.16
CA GLU A 45 -14.16 -12.46 -6.26
C GLU A 45 -13.40 -11.90 -7.46
N ASP A 46 -12.45 -11.00 -7.20
CA ASP A 46 -11.67 -10.35 -8.26
C ASP A 46 -10.39 -11.11 -8.64
N ASP A 47 -10.07 -12.18 -7.90
CA ASP A 47 -8.77 -12.85 -7.91
C ASP A 47 -7.60 -11.86 -7.84
N ALA A 48 -7.65 -11.00 -6.82
CA ALA A 48 -6.73 -9.89 -6.63
C ALA A 48 -6.00 -9.98 -5.28
N ILE A 49 -4.70 -9.70 -5.28
CA ILE A 49 -3.86 -9.69 -4.08
C ILE A 49 -3.27 -8.30 -3.92
N CYS A 50 -3.32 -7.74 -2.71
CA CYS A 50 -2.60 -6.54 -2.34
C CYS A 50 -1.56 -6.85 -1.25
N VAL A 51 -0.30 -6.46 -1.49
CA VAL A 51 0.82 -6.63 -0.54
C VAL A 51 1.64 -5.35 -0.48
N SER A 52 2.47 -5.19 0.57
CA SER A 52 3.44 -4.11 0.65
C SER A 52 4.84 -4.64 0.37
N VAL A 53 5.55 -4.01 -0.57
CA VAL A 53 6.96 -4.34 -0.89
C VAL A 53 7.94 -3.33 -0.30
N GLN A 54 7.41 -2.21 0.23
CA GLN A 54 8.18 -1.21 0.94
C GLN A 54 7.30 -0.55 2.01
N SER A 55 7.78 -0.55 3.25
CA SER A 55 7.18 0.21 4.34
C SER A 55 7.48 1.71 4.18
N GLN A 56 6.56 2.56 4.63
CA GLN A 56 6.79 4.01 4.67
C GLN A 56 7.95 4.37 5.61
N GLN A 57 8.65 5.46 5.29
CA GLN A 57 9.54 6.15 6.23
C GLN A 57 9.12 7.62 6.34
N GLY A 58 8.92 8.07 7.57
CA GLY A 58 8.33 9.38 7.90
C GLY A 58 6.85 9.28 8.27
N VAL A 59 6.28 10.36 8.79
CA VAL A 59 4.89 10.42 9.23
C VAL A 59 4.22 11.64 8.63
N SER A 60 3.03 11.45 8.04
CA SER A 60 2.19 12.54 7.58
C SER A 60 1.14 12.86 8.64
N LEU A 61 0.84 14.13 8.84
CA LEU A 61 -0.18 14.59 9.80
C LEU A 61 -1.22 15.42 9.06
N ASN A 62 -2.50 15.17 9.32
CA ASN A 62 -3.62 15.91 8.72
C ASN A 62 -3.57 16.07 7.19
N GLY A 63 -3.08 15.05 6.48
CA GLY A 63 -2.94 15.00 5.03
C GLY A 63 -1.71 15.76 4.49
N GLN A 64 -0.90 16.35 5.36
CA GLN A 64 0.31 17.06 4.99
C GLN A 64 1.51 16.12 5.00
N LEU A 65 2.13 15.96 3.83
CA LEU A 65 3.30 15.12 3.65
C LEU A 65 4.55 15.79 4.24
N PRO A 66 5.38 15.08 5.01
CA PRO A 66 6.67 15.61 5.43
C PRO A 66 7.59 15.76 4.22
N ALA A 67 8.41 16.81 4.21
CA ALA A 67 9.46 16.95 3.21
C ALA A 67 10.43 15.76 3.31
N GLY A 68 10.63 15.04 2.20
CA GLY A 68 11.59 13.92 2.13
C GLY A 68 11.10 12.57 2.66
N GLY A 69 9.82 12.41 2.99
CA GLY A 69 9.26 11.11 3.38
C GLY A 69 9.32 10.08 2.24
N ILE A 70 9.72 8.84 2.55
CA ILE A 70 9.73 7.72 1.61
C ILE A 70 8.36 7.05 1.65
N PRO A 71 7.64 6.94 0.52
CA PRO A 71 6.30 6.36 0.50
C PRO A 71 6.35 4.86 0.82
N ARG A 72 5.25 4.38 1.39
CA ARG A 72 4.92 2.96 1.34
C ARG A 72 4.62 2.59 -0.11
N ILE A 73 5.10 1.43 -0.54
CA ILE A 73 4.76 0.89 -1.86
C ILE A 73 3.93 -0.36 -1.66
N ASN A 74 2.67 -0.27 -2.08
CA ASN A 74 1.80 -1.42 -2.23
C ASN A 74 1.84 -1.92 -3.67
N VAL A 75 1.59 -3.20 -3.82
CA VAL A 75 1.46 -3.89 -5.11
C VAL A 75 0.11 -4.56 -5.13
N LEU A 76 -0.73 -4.13 -6.07
CA LEU A 76 -1.95 -4.82 -6.44
C LEU A 76 -1.62 -5.76 -7.60
N ILE A 77 -1.77 -7.06 -7.36
CA ILE A 77 -1.59 -8.12 -8.34
C ILE A 77 -2.98 -8.49 -8.84
N TRP A 78 -3.22 -8.30 -10.13
CA TRP A 78 -4.53 -8.54 -10.73
C TRP A 78 -4.42 -8.88 -12.21
N LYS A 79 -5.18 -9.87 -12.68
CA LYS A 79 -5.15 -10.37 -14.08
C LYS A 79 -3.73 -10.70 -14.59
N GLY A 80 -2.84 -11.15 -13.70
CA GLY A 80 -1.44 -11.47 -14.03
C GLY A 80 -0.50 -10.27 -14.14
N PHE A 81 -0.98 -9.06 -13.81
CA PHE A 81 -0.20 -7.82 -13.85
C PHE A 81 0.07 -7.28 -12.45
N ASN A 82 1.20 -6.60 -12.31
CA ASN A 82 1.55 -5.85 -11.09
C ASN A 82 1.19 -4.37 -11.30
N ILE A 83 0.38 -3.84 -10.40
CA ILE A 83 0.00 -2.43 -10.34
C ILE A 83 0.64 -1.84 -9.09
N ARG A 84 1.45 -0.80 -9.27
CA ARG A 84 2.18 -0.14 -8.20
C ARG A 84 1.36 1.00 -7.61
N ILE A 85 1.34 1.09 -6.29
CA ILE A 85 0.59 2.10 -5.54
C ILE A 85 1.55 2.72 -4.51
N ASP A 86 1.95 3.97 -4.76
CA ASP A 86 2.80 4.74 -3.85
C ASP A 86 1.91 5.53 -2.90
N LEU A 87 2.00 5.22 -1.62
CA LEU A 87 1.10 5.68 -0.57
C LEU A 87 1.84 6.39 0.54
N TYR A 88 1.17 7.37 1.15
CA TYR A 88 1.50 7.86 2.48
C TYR A 88 0.36 7.62 3.44
N GLU A 89 0.67 7.13 4.62
CA GLU A 89 -0.21 7.09 5.76
C GLU A 89 -0.14 8.42 6.50
N SER A 90 -1.32 8.99 6.74
CA SER A 90 -1.51 10.24 7.47
C SER A 90 -2.36 10.02 8.71
N PHE A 91 -1.86 10.49 9.85
CA PHE A 91 -2.61 10.50 11.10
C PHE A 91 -3.45 11.77 11.18
N MET A 92 -4.77 11.60 11.22
CA MET A 92 -5.71 12.71 11.23
C MET A 92 -6.15 13.03 12.66
N GLY A 93 -6.28 14.33 12.94
CA GLY A 93 -6.67 14.82 14.26
C GLY A 93 -5.53 14.88 15.27
N LEU A 94 -4.29 14.77 14.80
CA LEU A 94 -3.07 14.96 15.59
C LEU A 94 -2.31 16.19 15.11
N ASN A 95 -1.86 17.04 16.03
CA ASN A 95 -0.86 18.05 15.73
C ASN A 95 0.57 17.55 16.03
N VAL A 96 1.59 18.35 15.68
CA VAL A 96 3.01 17.98 15.83
C VAL A 96 3.42 17.79 17.30
N GLU A 97 2.92 18.63 18.21
CA GLU A 97 3.23 18.55 19.64
C GLU A 97 2.62 17.29 20.27
N GLU A 98 1.37 17.00 19.95
CA GLU A 98 0.65 15.79 20.38
C GLU A 98 1.30 14.50 19.86
N PHE A 99 1.76 14.53 18.61
CA PHE A 99 2.49 13.41 18.03
C PHE A 99 3.84 13.19 18.72
N ASN A 100 4.64 14.24 18.90
CA ASN A 100 5.98 14.15 19.50
C ASN A 100 5.94 13.78 20.98
N SER A 101 4.91 14.20 21.71
CA SER A 101 4.72 13.86 23.12
C SER A 101 4.11 12.47 23.33
N GLY A 102 3.56 11.84 22.29
CA GLY A 102 2.90 10.53 22.38
C GLY A 102 1.57 10.54 23.12
N HIS A 103 1.05 11.71 23.50
CA HIS A 103 -0.21 11.88 24.24
C HIS A 103 -1.40 12.21 23.33
N GLY A 104 -1.16 12.42 22.04
CA GLY A 104 -2.21 12.64 21.05
C GLY A 104 -3.06 11.39 20.77
N GLN A 105 -4.30 11.61 20.33
CA GLN A 105 -5.17 10.54 19.86
C GLN A 105 -5.45 10.65 18.36
N ILE A 106 -5.09 9.61 17.60
CA ILE A 106 -5.46 9.48 16.19
C ILE A 106 -6.98 9.34 16.09
N LYS A 107 -7.63 10.19 15.30
CA LYS A 107 -9.09 10.09 15.06
C LYS A 107 -9.39 9.10 13.94
N GLU A 108 -8.63 9.20 12.85
CA GLU A 108 -8.72 8.33 11.68
C GLU A 108 -7.34 8.24 11.00
N PHE A 109 -7.15 7.17 10.23
CA PHE A 109 -6.03 7.04 9.32
C PHE A 109 -6.48 7.43 7.91
N MET A 110 -5.60 8.09 7.17
CA MET A 110 -5.82 8.39 5.75
C MET A 110 -4.64 7.87 4.93
N LEU A 111 -4.92 6.98 3.98
CA LEU A 111 -3.96 6.55 2.98
C LEU A 111 -4.06 7.49 1.78
N VAL A 112 -3.01 8.25 1.50
CA VAL A 112 -2.94 9.19 0.40
C VAL A 112 -2.10 8.60 -0.72
N ALA A 113 -2.73 8.30 -1.85
CA ALA A 113 -2.04 7.86 -3.04
C ALA A 113 -1.33 9.02 -3.72
N ARG A 114 0.00 8.92 -3.80
CA ARG A 114 0.84 9.86 -4.57
C ARG A 114 0.93 9.45 -6.03
N ARG A 115 0.98 8.14 -6.29
CA ARG A 115 1.02 7.58 -7.64
C ARG A 115 0.33 6.23 -7.66
N ILE A 116 -0.40 5.97 -8.75
CA ILE A 116 -0.87 4.63 -9.11
C ILE A 116 -0.36 4.37 -10.52
N ILE A 117 0.46 3.34 -10.71
CA ILE A 117 1.07 3.01 -12.00
C ILE A 117 0.61 1.61 -12.40
N ALA A 118 -0.08 1.52 -13.54
CA ALA A 118 -0.61 0.28 -14.07
C ALA A 118 -0.08 0.00 -15.49
N PRO A 119 -0.01 -1.27 -15.92
CA PRO A 119 0.29 -1.61 -17.31
C PRO A 119 -0.76 -1.07 -18.29
N THR A 120 -0.33 -0.64 -19.48
CA THR A 120 -1.22 -0.10 -20.54
C THR A 120 -2.29 -1.09 -21.00
N GLU A 121 -2.05 -2.38 -20.85
CA GLU A 121 -3.00 -3.47 -21.11
C GLU A 121 -4.27 -3.36 -20.25
N LEU A 122 -4.18 -2.71 -19.09
CA LEU A 122 -5.30 -2.53 -18.17
C LEU A 122 -5.99 -1.16 -18.33
N LYS A 123 -5.68 -0.39 -19.37
CA LYS A 123 -6.20 0.98 -19.54
C LYS A 123 -7.73 1.06 -19.58
N SER A 124 -8.40 0.07 -20.15
CA SER A 124 -9.87 -0.02 -20.17
C SER A 124 -10.48 -0.33 -18.79
N GLU A 125 -9.67 -0.74 -17.82
CA GLU A 125 -10.08 -1.18 -16.48
C GLU A 125 -9.79 -0.11 -15.42
N LYS A 126 -9.55 1.15 -15.82
CA LYS A 126 -9.11 2.25 -14.94
C LYS A 126 -9.94 2.35 -13.65
N GLU A 127 -11.26 2.33 -13.78
CA GLU A 127 -12.19 2.46 -12.64
C GLU A 127 -12.07 1.28 -11.68
N LYS A 128 -11.97 0.06 -12.23
CA LYS A 128 -11.81 -1.16 -11.44
C LYS A 128 -10.46 -1.19 -10.73
N ILE A 129 -9.39 -0.74 -11.39
CA ILE A 129 -8.07 -0.62 -10.74
C ILE A 129 -8.14 0.36 -9.57
N ALA A 130 -8.77 1.53 -9.75
CA ALA A 130 -8.91 2.51 -8.67
C ALA A 130 -9.64 1.93 -7.46
N GLN A 131 -10.76 1.22 -7.70
CA GLN A 131 -11.51 0.52 -6.66
C GLN A 131 -10.64 -0.54 -5.95
N LEU A 132 -9.99 -1.44 -6.70
CA LEU A 132 -9.17 -2.51 -6.11
C LEU A 132 -7.95 -1.97 -5.36
N ALA A 133 -7.36 -0.88 -5.84
CA ALA A 133 -6.24 -0.21 -5.20
C ALA A 133 -6.64 0.39 -3.84
N GLU A 134 -7.81 1.02 -3.77
CA GLU A 134 -8.40 1.54 -2.54
C GLU A 134 -8.72 0.41 -1.56
N GLU A 135 -9.59 -0.53 -1.97
CA GLU A 135 -10.08 -1.59 -1.08
C GLU A 135 -8.93 -2.50 -0.60
N GLY A 136 -8.03 -2.87 -1.49
CA GLY A 136 -6.87 -3.69 -1.17
C GLY A 136 -5.91 -2.99 -0.22
N SER A 137 -5.64 -1.69 -0.43
CA SER A 137 -4.74 -0.92 0.44
C SER A 137 -5.34 -0.71 1.84
N LEU A 138 -6.64 -0.44 1.93
CA LEU A 138 -7.35 -0.28 3.20
C LEU A 138 -7.38 -1.59 3.99
N ALA A 139 -7.74 -2.70 3.35
CA ALA A 139 -7.77 -4.01 4.00
C ALA A 139 -6.37 -4.45 4.47
N LEU A 140 -5.34 -4.18 3.66
CA LEU A 140 -3.96 -4.47 4.02
C LEU A 140 -3.51 -3.61 5.21
N HIS A 141 -3.83 -2.32 5.20
CA HIS A 141 -3.49 -1.41 6.28
C HIS A 141 -4.15 -1.80 7.61
N GLN A 142 -5.44 -2.15 7.59
CA GLN A 142 -6.21 -2.55 8.75
C GLN A 142 -5.57 -3.70 9.55
N VAL A 143 -4.92 -4.64 8.86
CA VAL A 143 -4.26 -5.79 9.51
C VAL A 143 -2.91 -5.42 10.12
N THR A 144 -2.28 -4.37 9.62
CA THR A 144 -0.99 -3.86 10.12
C THR A 144 -1.14 -2.87 11.27
N LEU A 145 -2.37 -2.45 11.59
CA LEU A 145 -2.63 -1.55 12.71
C LEU A 145 -2.31 -2.22 14.05
N LEU A 146 -1.81 -1.42 14.99
CA LEU A 146 -1.63 -1.85 16.36
C LEU A 146 -2.98 -2.22 16.99
N PRO A 147 -3.03 -3.16 17.96
CA PRO A 147 -4.29 -3.56 18.60
C PRO A 147 -5.10 -2.39 19.18
N ARG A 148 -4.44 -1.36 19.72
CA ARG A 148 -5.11 -0.16 20.26
C ARG A 148 -5.82 0.69 19.19
N ASP A 149 -5.40 0.54 17.94
CA ASP A 149 -5.83 1.34 16.80
C ASP A 149 -6.75 0.53 15.86
N SER A 150 -6.98 -0.76 16.12
CA SER A 150 -7.68 -1.66 15.22
C SER A 150 -9.16 -1.33 14.96
N GLN A 151 -9.78 -0.51 15.81
CA GLN A 151 -11.17 -0.04 15.64
C GLN A 151 -11.25 1.34 14.96
N LYS A 152 -10.11 1.97 14.65
CA LYS A 152 -10.07 3.27 14.00
C LYS A 152 -10.45 3.13 12.54
N LYS A 153 -11.20 4.11 12.04
CA LYS A 153 -11.54 4.18 10.62
C LYS A 153 -10.31 4.54 9.81
N SER A 154 -10.22 3.94 8.63
CA SER A 154 -9.23 4.28 7.61
C SER A 154 -9.96 4.75 6.36
N SER A 155 -9.45 5.81 5.74
CA SER A 155 -9.93 6.32 4.45
C SER A 155 -8.82 6.29 3.41
N PHE A 156 -9.21 6.33 2.14
CA PHE A 156 -8.29 6.35 1.02
C PHE A 156 -8.53 7.61 0.19
N LYS A 157 -7.45 8.31 -0.15
CA LYS A 157 -7.47 9.45 -1.06
C LYS A 157 -6.70 9.06 -2.32
N GLY A 158 -7.44 8.74 -3.37
CA GLY A 158 -6.89 8.34 -4.66
C GLY A 158 -6.32 9.49 -5.49
N ILE A 159 -5.64 9.11 -6.57
CA ILE A 159 -5.14 9.99 -7.64
C ILE A 159 -5.37 9.29 -8.99
N ASP A 160 -5.26 10.04 -10.08
CA ASP A 160 -5.27 9.46 -11.42
C ASP A 160 -4.20 8.38 -11.62
N ILE A 161 -4.57 7.39 -12.43
CA ILE A 161 -3.71 6.25 -12.76
C ILE A 161 -2.83 6.63 -13.96
N THR A 162 -1.53 6.41 -13.81
CA THR A 162 -0.57 6.50 -14.90
C THR A 162 -0.41 5.12 -15.55
N PHE A 163 -0.49 5.07 -16.87
CA PHE A 163 -0.32 3.83 -17.63
C PHE A 163 1.04 3.80 -18.31
N MET A 164 1.78 2.70 -18.13
CA MET A 164 3.13 2.50 -18.68
C MET A 164 3.28 1.09 -19.24
N ASN A 165 4.37 0.80 -19.96
CA ASN A 165 4.68 -0.58 -20.30
C ASN A 165 4.93 -1.40 -19.02
N LYS A 166 4.54 -2.67 -19.01
CA LYS A 166 4.65 -3.54 -17.82
C LYS A 166 6.05 -3.58 -17.20
N ASP A 167 7.10 -3.50 -18.03
CA ASP A 167 8.51 -3.54 -17.60
C ASP A 167 8.98 -2.20 -16.99
N GLU A 168 8.15 -1.16 -17.05
CA GLU A 168 8.44 0.20 -16.58
C GLU A 168 7.71 0.56 -15.29
N VAL A 169 6.77 -0.27 -14.84
CA VAL A 169 5.99 -0.06 -13.59
C VAL A 169 6.91 0.18 -12.38
N TRP A 170 8.11 -0.39 -12.39
CA TRP A 170 9.06 -0.33 -11.28
C TRP A 170 10.20 0.70 -11.44
N LYS A 171 10.33 1.39 -12.58
CA LYS A 171 11.52 2.20 -12.90
C LYS A 171 11.58 3.59 -12.24
N TYR A 172 10.56 4.01 -11.48
CA TYR A 172 10.34 5.42 -11.09
C TYR A 172 10.04 5.70 -9.61
#